data_AF-A0A6J6RYN3-F1
#
_entry.id   AF-A0A6J6RYN3-F1
#
_cell.length_a   1.000
_cell.length_b   1.000
_cell.length_c   1.000
_cell.angle_alpha   90.00
_cell.angle_beta   90.00
_cell.angle_gamma   90.00
#
_symmetry.space_group_name_H-M   'P 1'
#
loop_
_entity.id
_entity.type
_entity.pdbx_description
1 polymer ?
#
loop_
_entity_poly.entity_id
_entity_poly.type
_entity_poly.pdbx_seq_one_letter_code
_entity_poly.pdbx_strand_id
1 'polypeptide(L)' 'MLHEPGYPMTRSSAGMSTRTGRFLRARANTIEGGTSEIMRNILGERVLGLPGDVRVDSDVPWTDIPK' A
#
# COMPACT_ATOMS: atom_id res chain seq x y z
N MET A 1 -17.51 24.86 1.77
CA MET A 1 -17.22 23.50 2.30
C MET A 1 -17.73 22.49 1.28
N LEU A 2 -17.10 21.32 1.12
CA LEU A 2 -17.36 20.36 0.03
C LEU A 2 -18.72 19.61 0.10
N HIS A 3 -19.67 20.09 0.89
CA HIS A 3 -20.98 19.45 1.09
C HIS A 3 -21.97 20.43 1.73
N GLU A 4 -23.26 20.16 1.50
CA GLU A 4 -24.38 20.99 1.91
C GLU A 4 -24.78 20.76 3.38
N PRO A 5 -25.31 21.79 4.08
CA PRO A 5 -25.79 21.64 5.44
C PRO A 5 -26.84 20.52 5.55
N GLY A 6 -26.61 19.59 6.47
CA GLY A 6 -27.48 18.42 6.66
C GLY A 6 -27.09 17.18 5.85
N TYR A 7 -25.97 17.21 5.12
CA TYR A 7 -25.44 16.00 4.49
C TYR A 7 -25.17 14.92 5.55
N PRO A 8 -25.78 13.73 5.45
CA PRO A 8 -25.52 12.65 6.39
C PRO A 8 -24.09 12.19 6.20
N MET A 9 -23.20 12.58 7.12
CA MET A 9 -21.77 12.21 7.16
C MET A 9 -21.57 10.74 7.55
N THR A 10 -22.38 9.86 6.97
CA THR A 10 -22.38 8.41 7.21
C THR A 10 -21.57 7.73 6.12
N ARG A 11 -20.59 6.90 6.50
CA ARG A 11 -19.86 6.06 5.54
C ARG A 11 -20.79 5.00 4.96
N SER A 12 -20.69 4.75 3.66
CA SER A 12 -21.44 3.67 3.02
C SER A 12 -20.92 2.30 3.50
N SER A 13 -21.80 1.47 4.06
CA SER A 13 -21.48 0.09 4.43
C SER A 13 -21.30 -0.83 3.22
N ALA A 14 -21.83 -0.42 2.06
CA ALA A 14 -21.78 -1.12 0.78
C ALA A 14 -20.49 -0.85 -0.04
N GLY A 15 -19.48 -0.22 0.57
CA GLY A 15 -18.29 0.26 -0.13
C GLY A 15 -17.54 -0.80 -0.94
N MET A 16 -17.62 -2.09 -0.59
CA MET A 16 -17.02 -3.19 -1.37
C MET A 16 -18.04 -4.04 -2.15
N SER A 17 -19.33 -3.94 -1.82
CA SER A 17 -20.36 -4.76 -2.44
C SER A 17 -20.73 -4.28 -3.85
N THR A 18 -20.46 -3.01 -4.16
CA THR A 18 -20.71 -2.41 -5.49
C THR A 18 -19.51 -2.53 -6.43
N ARG A 19 -19.76 -2.52 -7.74
CA ARG A 19 -18.70 -2.51 -8.78
C ARG A 19 -17.83 -1.24 -8.67
N THR A 20 -18.45 -0.08 -8.48
CA THR A 20 -17.75 1.20 -8.28
C THR A 20 -16.85 1.15 -7.04
N GLY A 21 -17.36 0.60 -5.95
CA GLY A 21 -16.61 0.39 -4.72
C GLY A 21 -15.35 -0.46 -4.90
N ARG A 22 -15.50 -1.61 -5.57
CA ARG A 22 -14.36 -2.48 -5.93
C ARG A 22 -13.36 -1.79 -6.86
N PHE A 23 -13.85 -1.02 -7.82
CA PHE A 23 -13.00 -0.25 -8.72
C PHE A 23 -12.13 0.75 -7.96
N LEU A 24 -12.73 1.53 -7.05
CA LEU A 24 -11.99 2.48 -6.22
C LEU A 24 -10.99 1.76 -5.29
N ARG A 25 -11.36 0.60 -4.72
CA ARG A 25 -10.47 -0.20 -3.86
C ARG A 25 -9.27 -0.77 -4.61
N ALA A 26 -9.39 -1.07 -5.90
CA ALA A 26 -8.35 -1.76 -6.66
C ALA A 26 -7.00 -1.06 -6.60
N ARG A 27 -6.96 0.28 -6.48
CA ARG A 27 -5.71 1.03 -6.32
C ARG A 27 -4.94 0.67 -5.06
N ALA A 28 -5.63 0.45 -3.94
CA ALA A 28 -4.97 0.10 -2.70
C ALA A 28 -4.27 -1.26 -2.78
N ASN A 29 -4.73 -2.20 -3.62
CA ASN A 29 -4.07 -3.51 -3.83
C ASN A 29 -2.64 -3.38 -4.37
N THR A 30 -2.32 -2.27 -5.07
CA THR A 30 -0.99 -2.03 -5.65
C THR A 30 -0.04 -1.29 -4.72
N ILE A 31 -0.49 -0.95 -3.50
CA ILE A 31 0.22 -0.10 -2.54
C ILE A 31 0.37 -0.83 -1.20
N GLU A 32 -0.72 -1.43 -0.71
CA GLU A 32 -0.77 -2.06 0.60
C GLU A 32 0.07 -3.34 0.65
N GLY A 33 0.76 -3.57 1.78
CA GLY A 33 1.65 -4.72 1.94
C GLY A 33 2.96 -4.62 1.12
N GLY A 34 3.18 -3.50 0.45
CA GLY A 34 4.32 -3.26 -0.44
C GLY A 34 3.83 -2.79 -1.80
N THR A 35 4.41 -1.71 -2.32
CA THR A 35 4.06 -1.24 -3.66
C THR A 35 4.45 -2.28 -4.70
N SER A 36 3.85 -2.20 -5.89
CA SER A 36 4.15 -3.15 -6.96
C SER A 36 5.65 -3.12 -7.35
N GLU A 37 6.27 -1.95 -7.29
CA GLU A 37 7.70 -1.72 -7.48
C GLU A 37 8.54 -2.49 -6.46
N ILE A 38 8.24 -2.34 -5.17
CA ILE A 38 8.95 -3.04 -4.10
C ILE A 38 8.79 -4.56 -4.24
N MET A 39 7.59 -5.04 -4.54
CA MET A 39 7.35 -6.48 -4.72
C MET A 39 8.12 -7.05 -5.92
N ARG A 40 8.23 -6.30 -7.03
CA ARG A 40 9.07 -6.70 -8.17
C ARG A 40 10.55 -6.73 -7.81
N ASN A 41 11.04 -5.78 -7.02
CA ASN A 41 12.44 -5.75 -6.57
C ASN A 41 12.74 -6.93 -5.65
N ILE A 42 11.83 -7.26 -4.71
CA ILE A 42 11.95 -8.45 -3.85
C ILE A 42 12.03 -9.72 -4.69
N LEU A 43 11.18 -9.86 -5.72
CA LEU A 43 11.23 -11.02 -6.62
C LEU A 43 12.55 -11.07 -7.40
N GLY A 44 13.01 -9.93 -7.91
CA GLY A 44 14.29 -9.81 -8.61
C GLY A 44 15.47 -10.26 -7.76
N GLU A 45 15.54 -9.82 -6.51
CA GLU A 45 16.58 -10.18 -5.56
C GLU A 45 16.48 -11.65 -5.12
N ARG A 46 15.32 -12.06 -4.61
CA ARG A 46 15.16 -13.35 -3.92
C ARG A 46 15.02 -14.55 -4.86
N VAL A 47 14.45 -14.35 -6.04
CA VAL A 47 14.20 -15.45 -7.00
C VAL A 47 15.17 -15.39 -8.16
N LEU A 48 15.47 -14.19 -8.68
CA LEU A 48 16.33 -14.03 -9.84
C LEU A 48 17.80 -13.74 -9.49
N GLY A 49 18.13 -13.47 -8.21
CA GLY A 49 19.49 -13.17 -7.77
C GLY A 49 20.02 -11.83 -8.31
N LEU A 50 19.14 -10.91 -8.71
CA LEU A 50 19.54 -9.58 -9.17
C LEU A 50 20.05 -8.74 -7.99
N PRO A 51 20.96 -7.78 -8.21
CA PRO A 51 21.36 -6.84 -7.17
C PRO A 51 20.15 -6.11 -6.58
N GLY A 52 20.05 -6.07 -5.25
CA GLY A 52 19.01 -5.32 -4.55
C GLY A 52 19.23 -3.80 -4.66
N ASP A 53 18.17 -3.04 -4.43
CA ASP A 53 18.28 -1.59 -4.26
C ASP A 53 19.16 -1.24 -3.05
N VAL A 54 19.72 -0.03 -3.04
CA VAL A 54 20.51 0.48 -1.91
C VAL A 54 19.61 0.58 -0.67
N ARG A 55 20.00 -0.12 0.39
CA ARG A 55 19.37 -0.07 1.70
C ARG A 55 20.46 0.13 2.75
N VAL A 56 20.31 1.13 3.60
CA VAL A 56 21.38 1.55 4.54
C VAL A 56 21.35 0.80 5.87
N ASP A 57 20.27 0.09 6.15
CA ASP A 57 19.90 -0.49 7.44
C ASP A 57 19.45 -1.96 7.33
N SER A 58 19.66 -2.61 6.18
CA SER A 58 19.15 -3.97 5.94
C SER A 58 19.69 -5.04 6.87
N ASP A 59 20.90 -4.85 7.40
CA ASP A 59 21.53 -5.78 8.33
C ASP A 59 21.32 -5.39 9.80
N VAL A 60 20.55 -4.32 10.05
CA VAL A 60 20.30 -3.78 11.39
C VAL A 60 18.89 -4.19 11.83
N PRO A 61 18.74 -4.91 12.96
CA PRO A 61 17.43 -5.16 13.53
C PRO A 61 16.69 -3.83 13.80
N TRP A 62 15.37 -3.81 13.57
CA TRP A 62 14.56 -2.60 13.72
C TRP A 62 14.74 -1.87 15.07
N THR A 63 14.99 -2.62 16.15
CA THR A 63 15.14 -2.04 17.49
C THR A 63 16.43 -1.23 17.66
N ASP A 64 17.42 -1.46 16.81
CA ASP A 64 18.76 -0.88 16.87
C ASP A 64 18.91 0.34 15.95
N ILE A 65 17.85 0.72 15.19
CA ILE A 65 17.85 1.88 14.29
C ILE A 65 17.70 3.19 15.12
N PRO A 66 18.60 4.18 14.95
CA PRO A 66 18.48 5.48 15.63
C PRO A 66 17.18 6.24 15.26
N LYS A 67 16.58 6.93 16.24
CA LYS A 67 15.32 7.70 16.09
C LYS A 67 15.56 9.19 16.00
#